data_AF-A0A960QXI8-F1
#
_entry.id   AF-A0A960QXI8-F1
#
_cell.length_a   1.000
_cell.length_b   1.000
_cell.length_c   1.000
_cell.angle_alpha   90.00
_cell.angle_beta   90.00
_cell.angle_gamma   90.00
#
_symmetry.space_group_name_H-M   'P 1'
#
loop_
_entity.id
_entity.type
_entity.pdbx_description
1 polymer ?
#
loop_
_entity_poly.entity_id
_entity_poly.type
_entity_poly.pdbx_seq_one_letter_code
_entity_poly.pdbx_strand_id
1 'polypeptide(L)'
;MTSASALQLGQMPEWDLSDLYAAPDAPEVKLDLEKGAGDARALKERWQGKLAAVGGDGAKLAEAVKAYENLSDLLGKLGSYAGLLYAANQTDPARAKFYGDVSEKLTAISSDLLFFELELNQIEDAKLNAALKHPDLAHYKPWFDDLRKEKPYQLDEKIEQLFHEKGQTARGSWNRLFNETMSGLRFNVEGEAEPLTLEPTLNLMSDPKPEKRKAGAEAIAKVLNDNVRLFTLITNTLAKDKEISDRWRGFKD
;
A
#
# COMPACT_ATOMS: atom_id res chain seq x y z
N MET A 1 4.01 -33.10 -33.72
CA MET A 1 4.04 -32.13 -32.60
C MET A 1 2.77 -32.35 -31.79
N THR A 2 2.85 -33.16 -30.75
CA THR A 2 1.75 -33.39 -29.82
C THR A 2 1.69 -32.21 -28.87
N SER A 3 0.70 -31.33 -29.05
CA SER A 3 0.32 -30.32 -28.07
C SER A 3 0.18 -31.00 -26.73
N ALA A 4 0.99 -30.61 -25.74
CA ALA A 4 0.80 -31.05 -24.37
C ALA A 4 -0.62 -30.63 -23.96
N SER A 5 -1.52 -31.61 -23.86
CA SER A 5 -2.86 -31.41 -23.33
C SER A 5 -2.69 -30.78 -21.95
N ALA A 6 -3.27 -29.59 -21.76
CA ALA A 6 -3.31 -28.96 -20.45
C ALA A 6 -3.88 -30.00 -19.48
N LEU A 7 -3.07 -30.44 -18.51
CA LEU A 7 -3.50 -31.37 -17.49
C LEU A 7 -4.80 -30.82 -16.89
N GLN A 8 -5.91 -31.54 -17.06
CA GLN A 8 -7.15 -31.25 -16.36
C GLN A 8 -6.95 -31.66 -14.89
N LEU A 9 -6.33 -30.76 -14.13
CA LEU A 9 -6.01 -30.96 -12.71
C LEU A 9 -7.25 -30.87 -11.80
N GLY A 10 -8.44 -30.64 -12.37
CA GLY A 10 -9.68 -30.43 -11.63
C GLY A 10 -9.72 -29.04 -10.99
N GLN A 11 -10.59 -28.88 -9.99
CA GLN A 11 -10.66 -27.65 -9.21
C GLN A 11 -9.43 -27.59 -8.30
N MET A 12 -8.55 -26.63 -8.55
CA MET A 12 -7.38 -26.41 -7.71
C MET A 12 -7.83 -25.88 -6.34
N PRO A 13 -7.12 -26.21 -5.25
CA PRO A 13 -7.43 -25.66 -3.94
C PRO A 13 -7.25 -24.14 -3.97
N GLU A 14 -8.27 -23.41 -3.54
CA GLU A 14 -8.24 -21.96 -3.32
C GLU A 14 -8.19 -21.67 -1.82
N TRP A 15 -7.71 -20.48 -1.47
CA TRP A 15 -7.80 -20.01 -0.09
C TRP A 15 -9.26 -19.79 0.29
N ASP A 16 -9.64 -20.27 1.47
CA ASP A 16 -10.91 -19.89 2.07
C ASP A 16 -10.74 -18.51 2.71
N LEU A 17 -11.49 -17.53 2.19
CA LEU A 17 -11.50 -16.15 2.67
C LEU A 17 -12.80 -15.81 3.42
N SER A 18 -13.66 -16.79 3.66
CA SER A 18 -14.97 -16.59 4.29
C SER A 18 -14.88 -16.12 5.74
N ASP A 19 -13.75 -16.37 6.41
CA ASP A 19 -13.41 -15.80 7.72
C ASP A 19 -13.34 -14.25 7.71
N LEU A 20 -13.08 -13.65 6.55
CA LEU A 20 -13.08 -12.19 6.36
C LEU A 20 -14.43 -11.71 5.82
N TYR A 21 -14.82 -12.21 4.65
CA TYR A 21 -16.12 -11.94 4.01
C TYR A 21 -16.54 -13.12 3.14
N ALA A 22 -17.84 -13.44 3.16
CA ALA A 22 -18.39 -14.56 2.40
C ALA A 22 -18.21 -14.40 0.87
N ALA A 23 -18.30 -13.17 0.37
CA ALA A 23 -18.15 -12.84 -1.05
C ALA A 23 -17.81 -11.35 -1.25
N PRO A 24 -17.32 -10.93 -2.43
CA PRO A 24 -16.99 -9.53 -2.71
C PRO A 24 -18.21 -8.60 -2.74
N ASP A 25 -19.37 -9.15 -3.06
CA ASP A 25 -20.67 -8.47 -3.07
C ASP A 25 -21.48 -8.69 -1.78
N ALA A 26 -20.86 -9.31 -0.76
CA ALA A 26 -21.49 -9.48 0.54
C ALA A 26 -21.84 -8.12 1.15
N PRO A 27 -23.04 -7.95 1.73
CA PRO A 27 -23.51 -6.67 2.24
C PRO A 27 -22.58 -6.10 3.32
N GLU A 28 -21.90 -6.96 4.07
CA GLU A 28 -20.92 -6.61 5.10
C GLU A 28 -19.76 -5.79 4.53
N VAL A 29 -19.29 -6.06 3.31
CA VAL A 29 -18.21 -5.29 2.69
C VAL A 29 -18.62 -3.82 2.52
N LYS A 30 -19.83 -3.60 2.02
CA LYS A 30 -20.37 -2.25 1.83
C LYS A 30 -20.60 -1.55 3.17
N LEU A 31 -21.17 -2.27 4.15
CA LEU A 31 -21.40 -1.75 5.50
C LEU A 31 -20.09 -1.37 6.20
N ASP A 32 -19.06 -2.21 6.10
CA ASP A 32 -17.75 -1.98 6.72
C ASP A 32 -17.02 -0.80 6.05
N LEU A 33 -17.15 -0.62 4.73
CA LEU A 33 -16.65 0.57 4.02
C LEU A 33 -17.36 1.86 4.46
N GLU A 34 -18.69 1.84 4.56
CA GLU A 34 -19.49 2.97 5.01
C GLU A 34 -19.21 3.31 6.49
N LYS A 35 -19.08 2.28 7.33
CA LYS A 35 -18.69 2.40 8.73
C LYS A 35 -17.29 2.99 8.86
N GLY A 36 -16.30 2.48 8.13
CA GLY A 36 -14.94 3.02 8.16
C GLY A 36 -14.87 4.49 7.78
N ALA A 37 -15.61 4.90 6.74
CA ALA A 37 -15.72 6.30 6.34
C ALA A 37 -16.49 7.18 7.36
N GLY A 38 -17.48 6.61 8.04
CA GLY A 38 -18.19 7.29 9.13
C GLY A 38 -17.30 7.50 10.36
N ASP A 39 -16.64 6.44 10.80
CA ASP A 39 -15.77 6.43 11.98
C ASP A 39 -14.57 7.35 11.78
N ALA A 40 -13.94 7.36 10.58
CA ALA A 40 -12.83 8.26 10.29
C ALA A 40 -13.24 9.74 10.40
N ARG A 41 -14.40 10.11 9.83
CA ARG A 41 -14.93 11.48 9.94
C ARG A 41 -15.24 11.85 11.38
N ALA A 42 -15.88 10.95 12.13
CA ALA A 42 -16.19 11.18 13.54
C ALA A 42 -14.91 11.33 14.38
N LEU A 43 -13.90 10.51 14.13
CA LEU A 43 -12.60 10.56 14.80
C LEU A 43 -11.89 11.89 14.49
N LYS A 44 -11.89 12.30 13.22
CA LYS A 44 -11.37 13.60 12.76
C LYS A 44 -12.07 14.78 13.42
N GLU A 45 -13.39 14.87 13.34
CA GLU A 45 -14.17 15.95 13.97
C GLU A 45 -13.94 16.02 15.48
N ARG A 46 -13.84 14.85 16.13
CA ARG A 46 -13.68 14.76 17.57
C ARG A 46 -12.28 15.16 18.03
N TRP A 47 -11.24 14.72 17.35
CA TRP A 47 -9.85 14.77 17.86
C TRP A 47 -8.90 15.68 17.10
N GLN A 48 -9.17 16.03 15.83
CA GLN A 48 -8.27 16.88 15.05
C GLN A 48 -8.12 18.26 15.71
N GLY A 49 -6.87 18.71 15.83
CA GLY A 49 -6.41 19.91 16.50
C GLY A 49 -6.47 19.86 18.02
N LYS A 50 -6.77 18.70 18.62
CA LYS A 50 -7.06 18.58 20.07
C LYS A 50 -6.17 17.57 20.79
N LEU A 51 -5.54 16.62 20.09
CA LEU A 51 -4.78 15.53 20.72
C LEU A 51 -3.58 16.06 21.52
N ALA A 52 -2.84 17.03 20.96
CA ALA A 52 -1.73 17.69 21.64
C ALA A 52 -2.15 18.36 22.97
N ALA A 53 -3.35 18.96 22.99
CA ALA A 53 -3.88 19.66 24.16
C ALA A 53 -4.34 18.68 25.26
N VAL A 54 -4.89 17.52 24.89
CA VAL A 54 -5.30 16.47 25.85
C VAL A 54 -4.19 15.48 26.17
N GLY A 55 -2.97 15.68 25.66
CA GLY A 55 -1.88 14.70 25.72
C GLY A 55 -1.38 14.29 27.13
N GLY A 56 -1.80 15.01 28.17
CA GLY A 56 -1.55 14.63 29.58
C GLY A 56 -2.69 13.81 30.23
N ASP A 57 -3.82 13.67 29.54
CA ASP A 57 -5.01 12.95 30.01
C ASP A 57 -5.00 11.53 29.42
N GLY A 58 -4.49 10.58 30.21
CA GLY A 58 -4.38 9.19 29.78
C GLY A 58 -5.71 8.50 29.46
N ALA A 59 -6.82 8.93 30.07
CA ALA A 59 -8.14 8.37 29.78
C ALA A 59 -8.64 8.83 28.41
N LYS A 60 -8.50 10.13 28.10
CA LYS A 60 -8.88 10.67 26.78
C LYS A 60 -8.00 10.14 25.66
N LEU A 61 -6.69 10.03 25.89
CA LEU A 61 -5.80 9.41 24.91
C LEU A 61 -6.16 7.95 24.69
N ALA A 62 -6.48 7.19 25.74
CA ALA A 62 -6.88 5.79 25.59
C ALA A 62 -8.17 5.65 24.78
N GLU A 63 -9.14 6.54 25.00
CA GLU A 63 -10.37 6.59 24.19
C GLU A 63 -10.05 6.86 22.72
N ALA A 64 -9.20 7.85 22.43
CA ALA A 64 -8.81 8.19 21.08
C ALA A 64 -8.08 7.03 20.38
N VAL A 65 -7.10 6.42 21.06
CA VAL A 65 -6.30 5.32 20.52
C VAL A 65 -7.13 4.07 20.28
N LYS A 66 -8.03 3.70 21.20
CA LYS A 66 -8.96 2.56 20.99
C LYS A 66 -9.88 2.78 19.79
N ALA A 67 -10.37 4.01 19.58
CA ALA A 67 -11.17 4.31 18.40
C ALA A 67 -10.36 4.19 17.10
N TYR A 68 -9.12 4.67 17.12
CA TYR A 68 -8.19 4.57 15.99
C TYR A 68 -7.79 3.12 15.67
N GLU A 69 -7.51 2.31 16.70
CA GLU A 69 -7.19 0.88 16.58
C GLU A 69 -8.35 0.10 15.94
N ASN A 70 -9.56 0.22 16.49
CA ASN A 70 -10.75 -0.46 15.95
C ASN A 70 -11.02 -0.10 14.48
N LEU A 71 -10.79 1.16 14.12
CA LEU A 71 -10.91 1.61 12.74
C LEU A 71 -9.80 1.02 11.87
N SER A 72 -8.55 1.03 12.34
CA SER A 72 -7.41 0.48 11.62
C SER A 72 -7.57 -1.02 11.35
N ASP A 73 -8.09 -1.78 12.32
CA ASP A 73 -8.42 -3.21 12.17
C ASP A 73 -9.49 -3.43 11.11
N LEU A 74 -10.55 -2.62 11.08
CA LEU A 74 -11.61 -2.69 10.08
C LEU A 74 -11.08 -2.42 8.66
N LEU A 75 -10.26 -1.38 8.50
CA LEU A 75 -9.62 -1.04 7.22
C LEU A 75 -8.63 -2.13 6.80
N GLY A 76 -7.88 -2.69 7.74
CA GLY A 76 -6.99 -3.82 7.54
C GLY A 76 -7.73 -5.04 7.03
N LYS A 77 -8.84 -5.43 7.67
CA LYS A 77 -9.72 -6.54 7.23
C LYS A 77 -10.19 -6.35 5.78
N LEU A 78 -10.68 -5.15 5.42
CA LEU A 78 -11.13 -4.82 4.07
C LEU A 78 -9.98 -4.93 3.05
N GLY A 79 -8.83 -4.33 3.36
CA GLY A 79 -7.65 -4.32 2.50
C GLY A 79 -7.07 -5.72 2.30
N SER A 80 -6.97 -6.50 3.37
CA SER A 80 -6.50 -7.89 3.32
C SER A 80 -7.42 -8.75 2.47
N TYR A 81 -8.74 -8.68 2.65
CA TYR A 81 -9.67 -9.46 1.83
C TYR A 81 -9.56 -9.12 0.34
N ALA A 82 -9.58 -7.83 0.00
CA ALA A 82 -9.47 -7.38 -1.38
C ALA A 82 -8.12 -7.79 -2.02
N GLY A 83 -7.02 -7.64 -1.28
CA GLY A 83 -5.68 -8.02 -1.73
C GLY A 83 -5.51 -9.53 -1.92
N LEU A 84 -5.98 -10.35 -0.97
CA LEU A 84 -5.92 -11.81 -1.06
C LEU A 84 -6.77 -12.34 -2.22
N LEU A 85 -7.98 -11.79 -2.40
CA LEU A 85 -8.86 -12.19 -3.49
C LEU A 85 -8.24 -11.87 -4.86
N TYR A 86 -7.66 -10.67 -5.01
CA TYR A 86 -6.95 -10.29 -6.23
C TYR A 86 -5.72 -11.18 -6.48
N ALA A 87 -4.93 -11.45 -5.45
CA ALA A 87 -3.75 -12.31 -5.54
C ALA A 87 -4.10 -13.75 -6.00
N ALA A 88 -5.27 -14.27 -5.63
CA ALA A 88 -5.71 -15.60 -6.03
C ALA A 88 -5.97 -15.73 -7.56
N ASN A 89 -6.35 -14.64 -8.25
CA ASN A 89 -6.36 -14.61 -9.72
C ASN A 89 -6.29 -13.17 -10.24
N GLN A 90 -5.10 -12.71 -10.59
CA GLN A 90 -4.86 -11.33 -11.04
C GLN A 90 -5.36 -11.04 -12.46
N THR A 91 -5.70 -12.08 -13.24
CA THR A 91 -6.25 -11.93 -14.59
C THR A 91 -7.77 -11.81 -14.62
N ASP A 92 -8.44 -11.99 -13.48
CA ASP A 92 -9.88 -11.84 -13.33
C ASP A 92 -10.27 -10.34 -13.27
N PRO A 93 -11.01 -9.81 -14.26
CA PRO A 93 -11.36 -8.39 -14.29
C PRO A 93 -12.28 -7.95 -13.13
N ALA A 94 -13.12 -8.85 -12.61
CA ALA A 94 -14.01 -8.53 -11.49
C ALA A 94 -13.24 -8.39 -10.19
N ARG A 95 -12.26 -9.28 -9.94
CA ARG A 95 -11.36 -9.20 -8.78
C ARG A 95 -10.46 -7.97 -8.85
N ALA A 96 -9.91 -7.67 -10.04
CA ALA A 96 -9.11 -6.46 -10.26
C ALA A 96 -9.92 -5.18 -10.00
N LYS A 97 -11.17 -5.12 -10.49
CA LYS A 97 -12.07 -3.99 -10.23
C LYS A 97 -12.38 -3.86 -8.74
N PHE A 98 -12.75 -4.95 -8.08
CA PHE A 98 -13.06 -4.95 -6.64
C PHE A 98 -11.88 -4.44 -5.81
N TYR A 99 -10.68 -4.94 -6.08
CA TYR A 99 -9.47 -4.46 -5.42
C TYR A 99 -9.21 -2.98 -5.66
N GLY A 100 -9.36 -2.49 -6.88
CA GLY A 100 -9.25 -1.07 -7.22
C GLY A 100 -10.25 -0.19 -6.45
N ASP A 101 -11.52 -0.56 -6.46
CA ASP A 101 -12.60 0.16 -5.77
C ASP A 101 -12.36 0.23 -4.25
N VAL A 102 -11.98 -0.90 -3.63
CA VAL A 102 -11.66 -0.95 -2.19
C VAL A 102 -10.42 -0.11 -1.89
N SER A 103 -9.36 -0.24 -2.69
CA SER A 103 -8.11 0.51 -2.50
C SER A 103 -8.33 2.03 -2.57
N GLU A 104 -9.14 2.49 -3.52
CA GLU A 104 -9.51 3.91 -3.65
C GLU A 104 -10.23 4.40 -2.40
N LYS A 105 -11.25 3.67 -1.92
CA LYS A 105 -12.00 4.02 -0.71
C LYS A 105 -11.11 4.02 0.53
N LEU A 106 -10.28 3.00 0.72
CA LEU A 106 -9.36 2.93 1.85
C LEU A 106 -8.36 4.09 1.83
N THR A 107 -7.85 4.47 0.65
CA THR A 107 -6.96 5.64 0.49
C THR A 107 -7.65 6.95 0.87
N ALA A 108 -8.92 7.11 0.50
CA ALA A 108 -9.71 8.26 0.89
C ALA A 108 -9.91 8.31 2.42
N ILE A 109 -10.28 7.18 3.04
CA ILE A 109 -10.49 7.07 4.49
C ILE A 109 -9.18 7.32 5.26
N SER A 110 -8.06 6.72 4.83
CA SER A 110 -6.77 6.87 5.51
C SER A 110 -6.25 8.31 5.48
N SER A 111 -6.60 9.06 4.44
CA SER A 111 -6.24 10.48 4.33
C SER A 111 -6.89 11.32 5.45
N ASP A 112 -8.09 10.94 5.90
CA ASP A 112 -8.76 11.60 7.03
C ASP A 112 -8.15 11.24 8.39
N LEU A 113 -7.29 10.22 8.46
CA LEU A 113 -6.67 9.73 9.69
C LEU A 113 -5.22 10.20 9.89
N LEU A 114 -4.61 10.82 8.88
CA LEU A 114 -3.20 11.25 8.93
C LEU A 114 -2.89 12.17 10.10
N PHE A 115 -3.82 13.06 10.46
CA PHE A 115 -3.62 13.98 11.59
C PHE A 115 -3.35 13.24 12.90
N PHE A 116 -3.83 12.01 13.06
CA PHE A 116 -3.87 11.32 14.34
C PHE A 116 -2.47 11.06 14.87
N GLU A 117 -1.66 10.30 14.13
CA GLU A 117 -0.26 10.02 14.47
C GLU A 117 0.58 11.29 14.50
N LEU A 118 0.32 12.22 13.56
CA LEU A 118 1.03 13.49 13.49
C LEU A 118 0.84 14.33 14.75
N GLU A 119 -0.40 14.46 15.26
CA GLU A 119 -0.69 15.22 16.47
C GLU A 119 -0.24 14.52 17.74
N LEU A 120 -0.30 13.18 17.79
CA LEU A 120 0.26 12.43 18.91
C LEU A 120 1.77 12.70 19.04
N ASN A 121 2.48 12.83 17.92
CA ASN A 121 3.88 13.22 17.91
C ASN A 121 4.14 14.66 18.39
N GLN A 122 3.15 15.54 18.35
CA GLN A 122 3.23 16.90 18.91
C GLN A 122 3.06 16.95 20.44
N ILE A 123 2.59 15.87 21.08
CA ILE A 123 2.50 15.82 22.54
C ILE A 123 3.91 15.94 23.14
N GLU A 124 4.08 16.78 24.17
CA GLU A 124 5.34 16.87 24.92
C GLU A 124 5.66 15.55 25.64
N ASP A 125 6.94 15.15 25.67
CA ASP A 125 7.36 13.86 26.25
C ASP A 125 6.94 13.73 27.72
N ALA A 126 7.04 14.80 28.51
CA ALA A 126 6.60 14.79 29.91
C ALA A 126 5.09 14.52 30.06
N LYS A 127 4.26 15.09 29.17
CA LYS A 127 2.80 14.89 29.18
C LYS A 127 2.45 13.47 28.77
N LEU A 128 3.02 12.98 27.68
CA LEU A 128 2.79 11.62 27.20
C LEU A 128 3.23 10.58 28.24
N ASN A 129 4.40 10.76 28.85
CA ASN A 129 4.90 9.87 29.90
C ASN A 129 4.00 9.86 31.15
N ALA A 130 3.34 10.98 31.47
CA ALA A 130 2.34 11.02 32.54
C ALA A 130 1.06 10.28 32.14
N ALA A 131 0.57 10.50 30.91
CA ALA A 131 -0.63 9.85 30.38
C ALA A 131 -0.48 8.32 30.28
N LEU A 132 0.71 7.83 29.87
CA LEU A 132 1.03 6.40 29.75
C LEU A 132 1.00 5.63 31.07
N LYS A 133 0.90 6.31 32.23
CA LYS A 133 0.66 5.66 33.53
C LYS A 133 -0.78 5.20 33.70
N HIS A 134 -1.70 5.69 32.88
CA HIS A 134 -3.10 5.27 32.92
C HIS A 134 -3.23 3.82 32.40
N PRO A 135 -3.93 2.92 33.11
CA PRO A 135 -3.95 1.49 32.79
C PRO A 135 -4.51 1.20 31.38
N ASP A 136 -5.52 1.95 30.94
CA ASP A 136 -6.10 1.80 29.59
C ASP A 136 -5.19 2.27 28.45
N LEU A 137 -4.15 3.07 28.75
CA LEU A 137 -3.20 3.56 27.74
C LEU A 137 -1.85 2.81 27.79
N ALA A 138 -1.50 2.30 28.97
CA ALA A 138 -0.20 1.66 29.22
C ALA A 138 0.11 0.50 28.26
N HIS A 139 -0.91 -0.24 27.83
CA HIS A 139 -0.77 -1.33 26.86
C HIS A 139 -0.18 -0.86 25.52
N TYR A 140 -0.51 0.37 25.08
CA TYR A 140 -0.08 0.94 23.81
C TYR A 140 1.31 1.56 23.85
N LYS A 141 2.02 1.49 24.99
CA LYS A 141 3.36 2.09 25.12
C LYS A 141 4.33 1.69 24.00
N PRO A 142 4.43 0.41 23.57
CA PRO A 142 5.33 0.03 22.49
C PRO A 142 5.03 0.76 21.18
N TRP A 143 3.74 0.92 20.85
CA TRP A 143 3.31 1.66 19.67
C TRP A 143 3.68 3.15 19.77
N PHE A 144 3.51 3.77 20.94
CA PHE A 144 3.99 5.14 21.16
C PHE A 144 5.51 5.24 21.06
N ASP A 145 6.27 4.28 21.58
CA ASP A 145 7.73 4.28 21.48
C ASP A 145 8.18 4.22 20.01
N ASP A 146 7.48 3.46 19.16
CA ASP A 146 7.72 3.41 17.72
C ASP A 146 7.33 4.71 17.02
N LEU A 147 6.13 5.22 17.28
CA LEU A 147 5.64 6.50 16.73
C LEU A 147 6.61 7.65 17.04
N ARG A 148 7.19 7.65 18.25
CA ARG A 148 8.16 8.66 18.69
C ARG A 148 9.49 8.62 17.95
N LYS A 149 9.87 7.50 17.33
CA LYS A 149 11.08 7.43 16.49
C LYS A 149 10.94 8.28 15.24
N GLU A 150 9.72 8.51 14.77
CA GLU A 150 9.44 9.32 13.59
C GLU A 150 9.34 10.82 13.89
N LYS A 151 9.08 11.20 15.15
CA LYS A 151 8.95 12.59 15.59
C LYS A 151 10.07 13.53 15.09
N PRO A 152 11.37 13.16 15.12
CA PRO A 152 12.44 14.03 14.61
C PRO A 152 12.38 14.28 13.10
N TYR A 153 11.66 13.43 12.37
CA TYR A 153 11.53 13.44 10.91
C TYR A 153 10.16 13.92 10.42
N GLN A 154 9.30 14.33 11.34
CA GLN A 154 7.99 14.84 11.04
C GLN A 154 8.05 16.34 10.77
N LEU A 155 7.37 16.76 9.70
CA LEU A 155 7.29 18.16 9.29
C LEU A 155 6.12 18.86 10.02
N ASP A 156 6.07 20.18 9.89
CA ASP A 156 4.90 20.95 10.32
C ASP A 156 3.62 20.44 9.64
N GLU A 157 2.49 20.48 10.34
CA GLU A 157 1.21 19.92 9.88
C GLU A 157 0.82 20.33 8.46
N LYS A 158 0.93 21.61 8.13
CA LYS A 158 0.62 22.13 6.77
C LYS A 158 1.57 21.60 5.69
N ILE A 159 2.81 21.33 6.06
CA ILE A 159 3.81 20.79 5.15
C ILE A 159 3.55 19.29 4.93
N GLU A 160 3.24 18.54 5.99
CA GLU A 160 2.81 17.14 5.88
C GLU A 160 1.58 16.99 4.99
N GLN A 161 0.56 17.83 5.20
CA GLN A 161 -0.63 17.86 4.35
C GLN A 161 -0.27 18.11 2.87
N LEU A 162 0.60 19.10 2.59
CA LEU A 162 1.04 19.39 1.23
C LEU A 162 1.77 18.20 0.60
N PHE A 163 2.69 17.55 1.31
CA PHE A 163 3.41 16.37 0.82
C PHE A 163 2.45 15.22 0.52
N HIS A 164 1.43 15.02 1.37
CA HIS A 164 0.41 14.00 1.15
C HIS A 164 -0.43 14.29 -0.10
N GLU A 165 -1.00 15.49 -0.21
CA GLU A 165 -1.82 15.91 -1.36
C GLU A 165 -1.03 15.83 -2.68
N LYS A 166 0.24 16.28 -2.66
CA LYS A 166 1.11 16.21 -3.83
C LYS A 166 1.57 14.80 -4.14
N GLY A 167 1.70 13.91 -3.16
CA GLY A 167 2.25 12.57 -3.31
C GLY A 167 1.60 11.74 -4.41
N GLN A 168 0.28 11.84 -4.56
CA GLN A 168 -0.46 11.17 -5.65
C GLN A 168 -0.10 11.71 -7.03
N THR A 169 0.00 13.04 -7.17
CA THR A 169 0.33 13.70 -8.44
C THR A 169 1.83 13.68 -8.77
N ALA A 170 2.70 13.49 -7.76
CA ALA A 170 4.15 13.40 -7.87
C ALA A 170 4.59 11.93 -7.98
N ARG A 171 5.22 11.35 -6.94
CA ARG A 171 5.71 9.96 -6.95
C ARG A 171 4.67 8.94 -7.39
N GLY A 172 3.40 9.13 -7.00
CA GLY A 172 2.29 8.25 -7.37
C GLY A 172 2.10 8.13 -8.89
N SER A 173 2.05 9.26 -9.59
CA SER A 173 1.93 9.31 -11.06
C SER A 173 3.11 8.63 -11.76
N TRP A 174 4.34 8.84 -11.29
CA TRP A 174 5.53 8.23 -11.89
C TRP A 174 5.58 6.71 -11.68
N ASN A 175 5.21 6.23 -10.49
CA ASN A 175 5.05 4.80 -10.24
C ASN A 175 3.96 4.18 -11.12
N ARG A 176 2.83 4.88 -11.30
CA ARG A 176 1.77 4.41 -12.21
C ARG A 176 2.25 4.31 -13.65
N LEU A 177 2.94 5.35 -14.15
CA LEU A 177 3.53 5.35 -15.48
C LEU A 177 4.49 4.18 -15.68
N PHE A 178 5.35 3.90 -14.69
CA PHE A 178 6.24 2.74 -14.72
C PHE A 178 5.45 1.42 -14.83
N ASN A 179 4.49 1.21 -13.94
CA ASN A 179 3.70 -0.02 -13.87
C ASN A 179 2.89 -0.27 -15.16
N GLU A 180 2.21 0.75 -15.67
CA GLU A 180 1.45 0.66 -16.92
C GLU A 180 2.37 0.39 -18.11
N THR A 181 3.52 1.08 -18.19
CA THR A 181 4.52 0.85 -19.24
C THR A 181 5.04 -0.58 -19.21
N MET A 182 5.49 -1.06 -18.05
CA MET A 182 6.02 -2.41 -17.87
C MET A 182 4.99 -3.49 -18.21
N SER A 183 3.74 -3.32 -17.79
CA SER A 183 2.64 -4.25 -18.07
C SER A 183 2.27 -4.29 -19.57
N GLY A 184 2.43 -3.16 -20.26
CA GLY A 184 2.21 -3.03 -21.70
C GLY A 184 3.30 -3.66 -22.57
N LEU A 185 4.48 -3.96 -22.02
CA LEU A 185 5.59 -4.50 -22.81
C LEU A 185 5.27 -5.89 -23.38
N ARG A 186 5.78 -6.13 -24.59
CA ARG A 186 5.73 -7.43 -25.28
C ARG A 186 7.11 -7.77 -25.78
N PHE A 187 7.47 -9.05 -25.65
CA PHE A 187 8.81 -9.56 -25.92
C PHE A 187 8.74 -10.57 -27.05
N ASN A 188 9.35 -10.24 -28.18
CA ASN A 188 9.52 -11.16 -29.30
C ASN A 188 10.70 -12.08 -28.97
N VAL A 189 10.40 -13.31 -28.58
CA VAL A 189 11.41 -14.31 -28.19
C VAL A 189 11.64 -15.28 -29.34
N GLU A 190 12.90 -15.53 -29.69
CA GLU A 190 13.24 -16.52 -30.71
C GLU A 190 12.76 -17.93 -30.31
N GLY A 191 12.03 -18.58 -31.22
CA GLY A 191 11.46 -19.91 -30.98
C GLY A 191 10.06 -19.91 -30.38
N GLU A 192 9.52 -18.74 -30.02
CA GLU A 192 8.12 -18.57 -29.61
C GLU A 192 7.28 -18.05 -30.78
N ALA A 193 6.05 -18.54 -30.90
CA ALA A 193 5.18 -18.20 -32.03
C ALA A 193 4.54 -16.81 -31.91
N GLU A 194 4.33 -16.34 -30.68
CA GLU A 194 3.66 -15.07 -30.38
C GLU A 194 4.49 -14.28 -29.35
N PRO A 195 4.39 -12.94 -29.34
CA PRO A 195 5.06 -12.11 -28.35
C PRO A 195 4.62 -12.48 -26.93
N LEU A 196 5.59 -12.65 -26.03
CA LEU A 196 5.33 -12.98 -24.63
C LEU A 196 5.17 -11.71 -23.77
N THR A 197 4.52 -11.85 -22.62
CA THR A 197 4.58 -10.87 -21.52
C THR A 197 5.86 -11.06 -20.70
N LEU A 198 6.15 -10.15 -19.76
CA LEU A 198 7.41 -10.17 -19.01
C LEU A 198 7.61 -11.46 -18.21
N GLU A 199 6.60 -11.93 -17.48
CA GLU A 199 6.71 -13.09 -16.60
C GLU A 199 7.06 -14.40 -17.35
N PRO A 200 6.35 -14.81 -18.41
CA PRO A 200 6.75 -15.95 -19.24
C PRO A 200 8.15 -15.80 -19.82
N THR A 201 8.54 -14.58 -20.22
CA THR A 201 9.88 -14.33 -20.77
C THR A 201 10.98 -14.52 -19.71
N LEU A 202 10.74 -14.05 -18.48
CA LEU A 202 11.65 -14.29 -17.34
C LEU A 202 11.75 -15.77 -16.99
N ASN A 203 10.65 -16.52 -17.08
CA ASN A 203 10.65 -17.96 -16.81
C ASN A 203 11.61 -18.72 -17.75
N LEU A 204 11.73 -18.30 -19.01
CA LEU A 204 12.70 -18.89 -19.96
C LEU A 204 14.15 -18.79 -19.49
N MET A 205 14.51 -17.79 -18.67
CA MET A 205 15.86 -17.64 -18.11
C MET A 205 16.21 -18.75 -17.11
N SER A 206 15.23 -19.55 -16.67
CA SER A 206 15.43 -20.71 -15.81
C SER A 206 15.28 -22.05 -16.56
N ASP A 207 15.07 -22.03 -17.89
CA ASP A 207 14.89 -23.24 -18.68
C ASP A 207 16.17 -24.11 -18.65
N PRO A 208 16.05 -25.45 -18.57
CA PRO A 208 17.21 -26.35 -18.66
C PRO A 208 18.06 -26.13 -19.92
N LYS A 209 17.43 -25.70 -21.02
CA LYS A 209 18.05 -25.51 -22.32
C LYS A 209 18.74 -24.14 -22.43
N PRO A 210 20.06 -24.09 -22.66
CA PRO A 210 20.81 -22.83 -22.73
C PRO A 210 20.34 -21.89 -23.84
N GLU A 211 19.90 -22.43 -24.98
CA GLU A 211 19.39 -21.65 -26.10
C GLU A 211 18.12 -20.87 -25.73
N LYS A 212 17.22 -21.47 -24.94
CA LYS A 212 15.99 -20.81 -24.48
C LYS A 212 16.29 -19.72 -23.45
N ARG A 213 17.22 -19.98 -22.53
CA ARG A 213 17.68 -18.97 -21.56
C ARG A 213 18.25 -17.74 -22.28
N LYS A 214 19.08 -17.98 -23.30
CA LYS A 214 19.68 -16.92 -24.11
C LYS A 214 18.61 -16.11 -24.84
N ALA A 215 17.68 -16.78 -25.54
CA ALA A 215 16.61 -16.11 -26.29
C ALA A 215 15.74 -15.22 -25.38
N GLY A 216 15.34 -15.71 -24.20
CA GLY A 216 14.59 -14.90 -23.22
C GLY A 216 15.37 -13.68 -22.73
N ALA A 217 16.66 -13.87 -22.38
CA ALA A 217 17.51 -12.77 -21.90
C ALA A 217 17.74 -11.69 -22.97
N GLU A 218 17.99 -12.08 -24.22
CA GLU A 218 18.20 -11.16 -25.35
C GLU A 218 16.93 -10.37 -25.67
N ALA A 219 15.76 -11.02 -25.65
CA ALA A 219 14.48 -10.34 -25.85
C ALA A 219 14.20 -9.29 -24.76
N ILE A 220 14.44 -9.62 -23.49
CA ILE A 220 14.30 -8.67 -22.37
C ILE A 220 15.28 -7.52 -22.53
N ALA A 221 16.56 -7.81 -22.75
CA ALA A 221 17.60 -6.81 -22.90
C ALA A 221 17.26 -5.83 -24.03
N LYS A 222 16.80 -6.34 -25.17
CA LYS A 222 16.39 -5.51 -26.31
C LYS A 222 15.25 -4.57 -25.94
N VAL A 223 14.13 -5.10 -25.43
CA VAL A 223 12.93 -4.29 -25.15
C VAL A 223 13.19 -3.27 -24.05
N LEU A 224 13.92 -3.64 -22.99
CA LEU A 224 14.30 -2.69 -21.94
C LEU A 224 15.27 -1.62 -22.45
N ASN A 225 16.21 -1.98 -23.34
CA ASN A 225 17.11 -1.01 -23.97
C ASN A 225 16.35 -0.04 -24.87
N ASP A 226 15.36 -0.52 -25.64
CA ASP A 226 14.51 0.33 -26.47
C ASP A 226 13.72 1.36 -25.61
N ASN A 227 13.44 1.04 -24.34
CA ASN A 227 12.73 1.89 -23.39
C ASN A 227 13.65 2.59 -22.37
N VAL A 228 14.98 2.46 -22.50
CA VAL A 228 15.94 2.86 -21.45
C VAL A 228 15.83 4.33 -21.06
N ARG A 229 15.53 5.21 -22.02
CA ARG A 229 15.39 6.66 -21.78
C ARG A 229 14.20 6.96 -20.87
N LEU A 230 13.07 6.28 -21.08
CA LEU A 230 11.86 6.44 -20.28
C LEU A 230 12.11 5.96 -18.85
N PHE A 231 12.65 4.74 -18.69
CA PHE A 231 12.94 4.20 -17.37
C PHE A 231 13.99 5.01 -16.61
N THR A 232 14.99 5.54 -17.31
CA THR A 232 15.98 6.44 -16.71
C THR A 232 15.32 7.71 -16.16
N LEU A 233 14.41 8.33 -16.93
CA LEU A 233 13.70 9.52 -16.48
C LEU A 233 12.84 9.21 -15.24
N ILE A 234 12.03 8.15 -15.30
CA ILE A 234 11.18 7.71 -14.19
C ILE A 234 12.02 7.52 -12.91
N THR A 235 13.08 6.71 -12.98
CA THR A 235 13.93 6.39 -11.83
C THR A 235 14.61 7.64 -11.27
N ASN A 236 15.16 8.50 -12.12
CA ASN A 236 15.82 9.73 -11.68
C ASN A 236 14.84 10.70 -11.01
N THR A 237 13.61 10.81 -11.54
CA THR A 237 12.59 11.67 -10.93
C THR A 237 12.14 11.13 -9.58
N LEU A 238 11.92 9.81 -9.45
CA LEU A 238 11.58 9.19 -8.17
C LEU A 238 12.71 9.30 -7.14
N ALA A 239 13.97 9.09 -7.56
CA ALA A 239 15.13 9.27 -6.70
C ALA A 239 15.25 10.72 -6.21
N LYS A 240 15.00 11.70 -7.08
CA LYS A 240 15.03 13.12 -6.69
C LYS A 240 13.87 13.50 -5.78
N ASP A 241 12.66 13.00 -6.05
CA ASP A 241 11.49 13.21 -5.17
C ASP A 241 11.76 12.66 -3.76
N LYS A 242 12.34 11.45 -3.68
CA LYS A 242 12.78 10.85 -2.42
C LYS A 242 13.84 11.69 -1.71
N GLU A 243 14.91 12.10 -2.38
CA GLU A 243 15.94 12.95 -1.75
C GLU A 243 15.36 14.26 -1.21
N ILE A 244 14.45 14.90 -1.96
CA ILE A 244 13.78 16.10 -1.48
C ILE A 244 13.01 15.79 -0.19
N SER A 245 12.21 14.73 -0.17
CA SER A 245 11.48 14.32 1.03
C SER A 245 12.42 14.05 2.21
N ASP A 246 13.48 13.27 1.97
CA ASP A 246 14.46 12.91 2.98
C ASP A 246 15.15 14.13 3.59
N ARG A 247 15.56 15.08 2.76
CA ARG A 247 16.20 16.34 3.19
C ARG A 247 15.26 17.22 4.01
N TRP A 248 13.99 17.35 3.61
CA TRP A 248 13.01 18.12 4.39
C TRP A 248 12.77 17.45 5.75
N ARG A 249 12.67 16.12 5.76
CA ARG A 249 12.48 15.32 6.97
C ARG A 249 13.76 15.19 7.80
N GLY A 250 14.93 15.60 7.32
CA GLY A 250 16.18 15.51 8.08
C GLY A 250 16.75 14.10 8.21
N PHE A 251 16.38 13.17 7.31
CA PHE A 251 17.08 11.90 7.20
C PHE A 251 18.53 12.14 6.77
N LYS A 252 19.45 11.33 7.29
CA LYS A 252 20.86 11.33 6.91
C LYS A 252 21.10 10.20 5.92
N ASP A 253 21.87 10.51 4.88
CA ASP A 253 22.33 9.55 3.88
C ASP A 253 23.28 8.48 4.47
#